data_AF-A0A9E0X777-F1
#
_entry.id   AF-A0A9E0X777-F1
#
_cell.length_a   1.000
_cell.length_b   1.000
_cell.length_c   1.000
_cell.angle_alpha   90.00
_cell.angle_beta   90.00
_cell.angle_gamma   90.00
#
_symmetry.space_group_name_H-M   'P 1'
#
loop_
_entity.id
_entity.type
_entity.pdbx_description
1 polymer ?
#
loop_
_entity_poly.entity_id
_entity_poly.type
_entity_poly.pdbx_seq_one_letter_code
_entity_poly.pdbx_strand_id
1 'polypeptide(L)'
;MSRASDLMGASAPAWTSGKTYYPSDVVKSPADNYMPYVRVTAMGSGSTDPASDSVNYKPFGARAIKSIQRGVISLTPPAQTVAVTIAAVNVAKTELRILGGVPGNSGISDLIQIVLTSQTTITATKNIAPAGATNTATASWELTEFY
;
A
#
# COMPACT_ATOMS: atom_id res chain seq x y z
N MET A 1 29.27 0.92 24.73
CA MET A 1 28.54 -0.03 23.88
C MET A 1 27.44 0.74 23.18
N SER A 2 27.33 0.66 21.85
CA SER A 2 26.20 1.24 21.12
C SER A 2 24.91 0.55 21.54
N ARG A 3 23.79 1.27 21.56
CA ARG A 3 22.50 0.67 21.87
C ARG A 3 21.94 0.03 20.60
N ALA A 4 21.19 -1.06 20.73
CA ALA A 4 20.49 -1.67 19.58
C ALA A 4 19.58 -0.65 18.86
N SER A 5 19.06 0.34 19.58
CA SER A 5 18.27 1.46 19.02
C SER A 5 19.01 2.27 17.96
N ASP A 6 20.34 2.34 18.04
CA ASP A 6 21.17 3.10 17.10
C ASP A 6 21.29 2.39 15.75
N LEU A 7 21.27 1.06 15.77
CA LEU A 7 21.24 0.22 14.56
C LEU A 7 19.84 0.20 13.91
N MET A 8 18.79 0.33 14.72
CA MET A 8 17.39 0.18 14.28
C MET A 8 16.73 1.52 13.93
N GLY A 9 17.46 2.64 13.93
CA GLY A 9 16.93 3.97 13.60
C GLY A 9 15.97 4.54 14.66
N ALA A 10 15.83 3.89 15.82
CA ALA A 10 14.92 4.34 16.87
C ALA A 10 15.41 5.63 17.55
N SER A 11 16.73 5.87 17.58
CA SER A 11 17.35 7.11 18.08
C SER A 11 17.49 8.20 17.01
N ALA A 12 17.03 7.97 15.77
CA ALA A 12 17.10 8.95 14.70
C ALA A 12 16.36 10.27 15.07
N PRO A 13 16.94 11.44 14.75
CA PRO A 13 16.29 12.72 15.00
C PRO A 13 15.10 12.91 14.04
N ALA A 14 14.15 13.76 14.43
CA ALA A 14 13.11 14.21 13.51
C ALA A 14 13.74 15.00 12.35
N TRP A 15 13.28 14.74 11.14
CA TRP A 15 13.63 15.55 9.98
C TRP A 15 13.12 16.98 10.19
N THR A 16 13.93 17.92 9.74
CA THR A 16 13.71 19.36 9.80
C THR A 16 14.04 19.97 8.44
N SER A 17 13.12 20.78 7.91
CA SER A 17 13.29 21.52 6.65
C SER A 17 14.53 22.41 6.68
N GLY A 18 15.25 22.47 5.56
CA GLY A 18 16.44 23.31 5.38
C GLY A 18 17.72 22.79 6.05
N LYS A 19 17.62 21.80 6.94
CA LYS A 19 18.80 21.15 7.54
C LYS A 19 19.52 20.29 6.50
N THR A 20 20.84 20.34 6.49
CA THR A 20 21.68 19.47 5.66
C THR A 20 21.78 18.08 6.28
N TYR A 21 21.55 17.05 5.47
CA TYR A 21 21.74 15.65 5.83
C TYR A 21 22.77 15.00 4.92
N TYR A 22 23.54 14.10 5.48
CA TYR A 22 24.55 13.32 4.78
C TYR A 22 23.93 12.04 4.22
N PRO A 23 24.55 11.44 3.17
CA PRO A 23 24.14 10.12 2.72
C PRO A 23 24.19 9.12 3.88
N SER A 24 23.20 8.22 3.96
CA SER A 24 23.00 7.24 5.04
C SER A 24 22.50 7.79 6.37
N ASP A 25 22.27 9.10 6.50
CA ASP A 25 21.61 9.65 7.69
C ASP A 25 20.18 9.11 7.77
N VAL A 26 19.86 8.51 8.91
CA VAL A 26 18.49 8.09 9.25
C VAL A 26 17.81 9.24 10.01
N VAL A 27 16.61 9.59 9.56
CA VAL A 27 15.77 10.66 10.11
C VAL A 27 14.33 10.18 10.22
N LYS A 28 13.56 10.74 11.14
CA LYS A 28 12.13 10.44 11.28
C LYS A 28 11.29 11.46 10.53
N SER A 29 10.40 11.04 9.64
CA SER A 29 9.50 11.93 8.90
C SER A 29 8.33 12.41 9.79
N PRO A 30 8.18 13.72 10.07
CA PRO A 30 7.00 14.23 10.77
C PRO A 30 5.68 13.99 10.02
N ALA A 31 5.71 14.03 8.68
CA ALA A 31 4.51 13.81 7.87
C ALA A 31 4.03 12.35 7.87
N ASP A 32 4.85 11.42 8.37
CA ASP A 32 4.63 9.99 8.28
C ASP A 32 4.74 9.27 9.62
N ASN A 33 4.08 9.85 10.64
CA ASN A 33 4.04 9.32 11.99
C ASN A 33 5.42 8.97 12.56
N TYR A 34 6.42 9.78 12.25
CA TYR A 34 7.81 9.62 12.68
C TYR A 34 8.44 8.28 12.27
N MET A 35 7.97 7.67 11.17
CA MET A 35 8.65 6.53 10.56
C MET A 35 10.06 6.92 10.10
N PRO A 36 11.05 6.03 10.26
CA PRO A 36 12.42 6.30 9.87
C PRO A 36 12.61 6.20 8.35
N TYR A 37 13.36 7.16 7.82
CA TYR A 37 13.79 7.27 6.43
C TYR A 37 15.30 7.47 6.39
N VAL A 38 15.95 6.90 5.40
CA VAL A 38 17.39 7.07 5.15
C VAL A 38 17.60 7.97 3.93
N ARG A 39 18.54 8.90 4.03
CA ARG A 39 18.99 9.69 2.87
C ARG A 39 19.85 8.81 1.96
N VAL A 40 19.52 8.73 0.69
CA VAL A 40 20.20 7.86 -0.29
C VAL A 40 21.00 8.62 -1.35
N THR A 41 20.79 9.92 -1.47
CA THR A 41 21.52 10.79 -2.40
C THR A 41 22.67 11.51 -1.72
N ALA A 42 23.43 12.28 -2.50
CA ALA A 42 24.50 13.13 -2.00
C ALA A 42 24.03 14.08 -0.88
N MET A 43 24.98 14.59 -0.10
CA MET A 43 24.72 15.55 0.96
C MET A 43 23.89 16.72 0.42
N GLY A 44 22.88 17.13 1.18
CA GLY A 44 22.08 18.29 0.80
C GLY A 44 21.04 18.67 1.82
N SER A 45 20.49 19.85 1.63
CA SER A 45 19.32 20.37 2.33
C SER A 45 18.09 20.26 1.42
N GLY A 46 16.91 20.16 2.01
CA GLY A 46 15.65 20.09 1.29
C GLY A 46 14.51 20.69 2.11
N SER A 47 13.47 21.15 1.42
CA SER A 47 12.23 21.65 2.04
C SER A 47 11.10 20.61 2.05
N THR A 48 11.29 19.49 1.34
CA THR A 48 10.31 18.42 1.24
C THR A 48 10.57 17.35 2.29
N ASP A 49 9.52 16.97 3.02
CA ASP A 49 9.57 15.89 4.00
C ASP A 49 9.99 14.55 3.34
N PRO A 50 10.80 13.70 4.02
CA PRO A 50 11.25 12.41 3.48
C PRO A 50 10.16 11.52 2.91
N ALA A 51 8.96 11.53 3.49
CA ALA A 51 7.84 10.70 3.03
C ALA A 51 7.23 11.15 1.69
N SER A 52 7.54 12.38 1.27
CA SER A 52 7.14 12.96 -0.01
C SER A 52 8.32 13.17 -0.97
N ASP A 53 9.54 12.81 -0.56
CA ASP A 53 10.76 12.94 -1.34
C ASP A 53 11.38 11.57 -1.63
N SER A 54 10.76 10.84 -2.56
CA SER A 54 11.20 9.51 -2.97
C SER A 54 12.52 9.50 -3.76
N VAL A 55 13.03 10.68 -4.12
CA VAL A 55 14.31 10.85 -4.84
C VAL A 55 15.46 10.83 -3.84
N ASN A 56 15.36 11.61 -2.77
CA ASN A 56 16.44 11.75 -1.81
C ASN A 56 16.34 10.81 -0.61
N TYR A 57 15.14 10.30 -0.31
CA TYR A 57 14.89 9.47 0.85
C TYR A 57 14.20 8.15 0.48
N LYS A 58 14.49 7.11 1.28
CA LYS A 58 13.81 5.82 1.23
C LYS A 58 13.38 5.40 2.64
N PRO A 59 12.26 4.66 2.79
CA PRO A 59 11.90 4.08 4.07
C PRO A 59 13.02 3.19 4.62
N PHE A 60 13.24 3.23 5.92
CA PHE A 60 14.25 2.41 6.60
C PHE A 60 13.59 1.45 7.58
N GLY A 61 13.89 0.16 7.49
CA GLY A 61 13.32 -0.85 8.39
C GLY A 61 11.84 -1.17 8.15
N ALA A 62 11.23 -1.86 9.12
CA ALA A 62 9.83 -2.27 9.06
C ALA A 62 8.90 -1.08 9.34
N ARG A 63 7.77 -1.04 8.62
CA ARG A 63 6.77 0.04 8.75
C ARG A 63 5.61 -0.42 9.61
N ALA A 64 5.10 0.50 10.43
CA ALA A 64 3.88 0.24 11.19
C ALA A 64 2.66 0.20 10.25
N ILE A 65 1.72 -0.69 10.54
CA ILE A 65 0.43 -0.74 9.85
C ILE A 65 -0.39 0.47 10.30
N LYS A 66 -0.86 1.26 9.34
CA LYS A 66 -1.73 2.41 9.55
C LYS A 66 -3.19 1.99 9.57
N SER A 67 -3.60 1.18 8.60
CA SER A 67 -4.97 0.67 8.52
C SER A 67 -5.04 -0.68 7.80
N ILE A 68 -6.06 -1.46 8.13
CA ILE A 68 -6.44 -2.67 7.41
C ILE A 68 -7.92 -2.54 7.07
N GLN A 69 -8.26 -2.71 5.79
CA GLN A 69 -9.63 -2.81 5.32
C GLN A 69 -9.83 -4.19 4.70
N ARG A 70 -11.00 -4.80 4.92
CA ARG A 70 -11.34 -6.10 4.36
C ARG A 70 -12.76 -6.08 3.84
N GLY A 71 -13.03 -6.92 2.86
CA GLY A 71 -14.37 -7.06 2.32
C GLY A 71 -14.50 -8.20 1.32
N VAL A 72 -15.70 -8.33 0.76
CA VAL A 72 -16.03 -9.28 -0.30
C VAL A 72 -16.66 -8.51 -1.45
N ILE A 73 -16.17 -8.71 -2.66
CA ILE A 73 -16.76 -8.17 -3.89
C ILE A 73 -17.54 -9.29 -4.56
N SER A 74 -18.82 -9.05 -4.85
CA SER A 74 -19.69 -9.99 -5.56
C SER A 74 -19.85 -9.56 -7.01
N LEU A 75 -19.50 -10.43 -7.96
CA LEU A 75 -19.64 -10.22 -9.40
C LEU A 75 -20.85 -11.02 -9.90
N THR A 76 -22.04 -10.53 -9.59
CA THR A 76 -23.31 -11.13 -10.00
C THR A 76 -23.52 -10.94 -11.51
N PRO A 77 -23.86 -12.00 -12.27
CA PRO A 77 -24.18 -11.87 -13.69
C PRO A 77 -25.25 -10.80 -13.94
N PRO A 78 -25.14 -10.00 -15.02
CA PRO A 78 -24.15 -10.10 -16.10
C PRO A 78 -22.85 -9.33 -15.84
N ALA A 79 -22.63 -8.78 -14.63
CA ALA A 79 -21.47 -7.93 -14.34
C ALA A 79 -20.16 -8.73 -14.40
N GLN A 80 -19.22 -8.23 -15.21
CA GLN A 80 -17.85 -8.74 -15.29
C GLN A 80 -16.86 -7.92 -14.47
N THR A 81 -17.17 -6.65 -14.25
CA THR A 81 -16.35 -5.71 -13.48
C THR A 81 -17.22 -5.03 -12.45
N VAL A 82 -16.77 -5.03 -11.20
CA VAL A 82 -17.47 -4.38 -10.08
C VAL A 82 -16.46 -3.56 -9.30
N ALA A 83 -16.80 -2.29 -9.06
CA ALA A 83 -16.05 -1.40 -8.20
C ALA A 83 -16.70 -1.31 -6.83
N VAL A 84 -15.89 -1.30 -5.77
CA VAL A 84 -16.33 -1.07 -4.40
C VAL A 84 -15.59 0.12 -3.80
N THR A 85 -16.32 0.90 -3.02
CA THR A 85 -15.77 2.03 -2.28
C THR A 85 -15.09 1.53 -1.01
N ILE A 86 -13.92 2.10 -0.73
CA ILE A 86 -13.15 1.89 0.50
C ILE A 86 -12.87 3.24 1.16
N ALA A 87 -12.48 3.23 2.44
CA ALA A 87 -11.93 4.43 3.05
C ALA A 87 -10.61 4.81 2.35
N ALA A 88 -10.33 6.12 2.26
CA ALA A 88 -9.19 6.63 1.51
C ALA A 88 -7.84 6.11 2.06
N VAL A 89 -6.97 5.65 1.17
CA VAL A 89 -5.60 5.19 1.48
C VAL A 89 -4.56 5.86 0.60
N ASN A 90 -3.29 5.89 1.04
CA ASN A 90 -2.18 6.24 0.17
C ASN A 90 -1.77 5.04 -0.70
N VAL A 91 -2.08 5.11 -2.00
CA VAL A 91 -1.79 4.04 -2.97
C VAL A 91 -0.30 3.67 -3.07
N ALA A 92 0.62 4.58 -2.79
CA ALA A 92 2.06 4.32 -2.82
C ALA A 92 2.57 3.55 -1.59
N LYS A 93 1.71 3.40 -0.56
CA LYS A 93 2.05 2.82 0.74
C LYS A 93 1.10 1.71 1.14
N THR A 94 0.44 1.10 0.16
CA THR A 94 -0.61 0.12 0.39
C THR A 94 -0.32 -1.17 -0.35
N GLU A 95 -0.71 -2.29 0.25
CA GLU A 95 -0.71 -3.61 -0.38
C GLU A 95 -2.15 -4.16 -0.44
N LEU A 96 -2.57 -4.58 -1.63
CA LEU A 96 -3.85 -5.27 -1.85
C LEU A 96 -3.59 -6.76 -2.03
N ARG A 97 -4.28 -7.59 -1.25
CA ARG A 97 -4.19 -9.05 -1.30
C ARG A 97 -5.56 -9.66 -1.55
N ILE A 98 -5.60 -10.67 -2.41
CA ILE A 98 -6.75 -11.55 -2.54
C ILE A 98 -6.64 -12.65 -1.47
N LEU A 99 -7.68 -12.80 -0.65
CA LEU A 99 -7.71 -13.82 0.41
C LEU A 99 -8.34 -15.13 -0.08
N GLY A 100 -9.01 -15.08 -1.22
CA GLY A 100 -9.70 -16.20 -1.85
C GLY A 100 -10.93 -15.73 -2.60
N GLY A 101 -11.61 -16.68 -3.24
CA GLY A 101 -12.82 -16.41 -3.99
C GLY A 101 -13.53 -17.69 -4.39
N VAL A 102 -14.80 -17.54 -4.75
CA VAL A 102 -15.60 -18.61 -5.35
C VAL A 102 -15.82 -18.22 -6.81
N PRO A 103 -15.41 -19.06 -7.78
CA PRO A 103 -15.68 -18.79 -9.19
C PRO A 103 -17.19 -18.88 -9.46
N GLY A 104 -17.68 -18.11 -10.43
CA GLY A 104 -19.10 -18.11 -10.79
C GLY A 104 -19.54 -19.37 -11.55
N ASN A 105 -18.59 -20.15 -12.08
CA ASN A 105 -18.87 -21.39 -12.81
C ASN A 105 -17.83 -22.47 -12.48
N SER A 106 -18.29 -23.70 -12.27
CA SER A 106 -17.42 -24.88 -12.14
C SER A 106 -17.05 -25.39 -13.53
N GLY A 107 -15.80 -25.19 -13.97
CA GLY A 107 -15.28 -25.84 -15.19
C GLY A 107 -14.51 -24.96 -16.17
N ILE A 108 -14.43 -23.65 -15.94
CA ILE A 108 -13.59 -22.71 -16.70
C ILE A 108 -12.72 -21.98 -15.68
N SER A 109 -11.47 -21.67 -16.02
CA SER A 109 -10.55 -20.86 -15.23
C SER A 109 -11.09 -19.43 -15.03
N ASP A 110 -12.12 -19.28 -14.18
CA ASP A 110 -12.69 -18.01 -13.78
C ASP A 110 -11.70 -17.32 -12.83
N LEU A 111 -10.70 -16.67 -13.43
CA LEU A 111 -9.72 -15.88 -12.72
C LEU A 111 -10.36 -14.55 -12.35
N ILE A 112 -10.39 -14.27 -11.05
CA ILE A 112 -10.78 -12.96 -10.53
C ILE A 112 -9.51 -12.17 -10.23
N GLN A 113 -9.38 -11.02 -10.88
CA GLN A 113 -8.37 -10.03 -10.58
C GLN A 113 -8.99 -8.94 -9.71
N ILE A 114 -8.27 -8.49 -8.69
CA ILE A 114 -8.61 -7.29 -7.91
C ILE A 114 -7.51 -6.25 -8.07
N VAL A 115 -7.90 -4.98 -8.20
CA VAL A 115 -6.99 -3.85 -8.43
C VAL A 115 -7.42 -2.67 -7.58
N LEU A 116 -6.46 -2.06 -6.88
CA LEU A 116 -6.65 -0.76 -6.24
C LEU A 116 -6.57 0.33 -7.33
N THR A 117 -7.72 0.75 -7.83
CA THR A 117 -7.82 1.67 -8.97
C THR A 117 -7.69 3.14 -8.58
N SER A 118 -7.99 3.48 -7.33
CA SER A 118 -7.82 4.82 -6.78
C SER A 118 -7.62 4.74 -5.26
N GLN A 119 -7.40 5.90 -4.62
CA GLN A 119 -7.30 5.96 -3.15
C GLN A 119 -8.57 5.46 -2.44
N THR A 120 -9.72 5.43 -3.12
CA THR A 120 -11.03 5.12 -2.52
C THR A 120 -11.76 3.98 -3.24
N THR A 121 -11.11 3.26 -4.17
CA THR A 121 -11.81 2.28 -5.00
C THR A 121 -10.96 1.05 -5.30
N ILE A 122 -11.53 -0.12 -5.01
CA ILE A 122 -11.03 -1.41 -5.49
C ILE A 122 -11.96 -1.89 -6.60
N THR A 123 -11.40 -2.37 -7.70
CA THR A 123 -12.14 -2.95 -8.82
C THR A 123 -11.82 -4.43 -8.92
N ALA A 124 -12.84 -5.27 -8.97
CA ALA A 124 -12.72 -6.68 -9.31
C ALA A 124 -13.17 -6.91 -10.75
N THR A 125 -12.42 -7.72 -11.49
CA THR A 125 -12.77 -8.16 -12.85
C THR A 125 -12.63 -9.67 -12.96
N LYS A 126 -13.60 -10.32 -13.63
CA LYS A 126 -13.54 -11.74 -13.97
C LYS A 126 -13.40 -11.96 -15.47
N ASN A 127 -12.72 -13.05 -15.87
CA ASN A 127 -12.35 -13.31 -17.27
C ASN A 127 -13.40 -14.11 -18.09
N ILE A 128 -14.66 -14.16 -17.65
CA ILE A 128 -15.72 -14.91 -18.35
C ILE A 128 -16.75 -13.95 -18.96
N ALA A 129 -16.98 -14.11 -20.27
CA ALA A 129 -17.98 -13.35 -21.00
C ALA A 129 -19.40 -13.55 -20.42
N PRO A 130 -20.27 -12.52 -20.44
CA PRO A 130 -21.52 -12.50 -19.66
C PRO A 130 -22.49 -13.62 -20.03
N ALA A 131 -22.47 -14.07 -21.28
CA ALA A 131 -23.35 -15.12 -21.80
C ALA A 131 -23.02 -16.52 -21.24
N GLY A 132 -21.85 -16.72 -20.61
CA GLY A 132 -21.46 -17.98 -19.98
C GLY A 132 -21.55 -18.00 -18.45
N ALA A 133 -21.76 -16.84 -17.80
CA ALA A 133 -21.76 -16.73 -16.35
C ALA A 133 -23.16 -17.01 -15.77
N THR A 134 -23.31 -18.09 -15.00
CA THR A 134 -24.61 -18.49 -14.43
C THR A 134 -24.72 -18.23 -12.93
N ASN A 135 -23.59 -18.19 -12.21
CA ASN A 135 -23.59 -17.89 -10.77
C ASN A 135 -22.75 -16.66 -10.43
N THR A 136 -23.00 -16.13 -9.23
CA THR A 136 -22.25 -15.02 -8.66
C THR A 136 -20.85 -15.48 -8.30
N ALA A 137 -19.83 -14.84 -8.87
CA ALA A 137 -18.45 -15.01 -8.44
C ALA A 137 -18.17 -14.08 -7.25
N THR A 138 -17.27 -14.47 -6.34
CA THR A 138 -16.89 -13.65 -5.19
C THR A 138 -15.38 -13.56 -5.05
N ALA A 139 -14.89 -12.41 -4.61
CA ALA A 139 -13.49 -12.22 -4.22
C ALA A 139 -13.40 -11.54 -2.85
N SER A 140 -12.78 -12.24 -1.91
CA SER A 140 -12.45 -11.70 -0.59
C SER A 140 -11.10 -11.01 -0.66
N TRP A 141 -10.97 -9.85 -0.03
CA TRP A 141 -9.77 -9.02 -0.13
C TRP A 141 -9.35 -8.42 1.21
N GLU A 142 -8.07 -8.13 1.31
CA GLU A 142 -7.46 -7.33 2.36
C GLU A 142 -6.62 -6.23 1.73
N LEU A 143 -6.79 -5.01 2.24
CA LEU A 143 -5.98 -3.86 1.89
C LEU A 143 -5.26 -3.39 3.16
N THR A 144 -3.93 -3.43 3.16
CA THR A 144 -3.10 -2.96 4.27
C THR A 144 -2.37 -1.69 3.86
N GLU A 145 -2.65 -0.57 4.53
CA GLU A 145 -1.91 0.68 4.39
C GLU A 145 -0.86 0.77 5.49
N PHE A 146 0.35 1.16 5.12
CA PHE A 146 1.45 1.42 6.04
C PHE A 146 1.65 2.92 6.21
N TYR A 147 2.18 3.32 7.37
CA TYR A 147 2.73 4.66 7.54
C TYR A 147 3.93 4.80 6.65
#